data_AF-A0A7X2BP17-F1
#
_entry.id   AF-A0A7X2BP17-F1
#
_cell.length_a   1.000
_cell.length_b   1.000
_cell.length_c   1.000
_cell.angle_alpha   90.00
_cell.angle_beta   90.00
_cell.angle_gamma   90.00
#
_symmetry.space_group_name_H-M   'P 1'
#
loop_
_entity.id
_entity.type
_entity.pdbx_description
1 polymer ?
#
loop_
_entity_poly.entity_id
_entity_poly.type
_entity_poly.pdbx_seq_one_letter_code
_entity_poly.pdbx_strand_id
1 'polypeptide(L)'
;MQKAVSDLPTSQTPKMKMGKKGARKQKGFTLVELIIVMAVIAILMFVLMPGLFQSKEDAKIQGVKTQLLKDFPGGITRLVTMTNKCTNTTITYDKLVERGMQPETVFGQKWTVTTAGGNTATVTYPLDLDDPALATDLKTALTGAPNVKSVTSTAAQIVVAYRCN
;
A
#
# COMPACT_ATOMS: atom_id res chain seq x y z
N MET A 1 32.52 103.98 13.64
CA MET A 1 32.97 102.69 13.08
C MET A 1 32.65 101.64 14.13
N GLN A 2 31.96 100.51 13.93
CA GLN A 2 31.68 99.68 12.77
C GLN A 2 30.38 98.88 13.02
N LYS A 3 29.59 98.72 11.94
CA LYS A 3 28.81 97.55 11.46
C LYS A 3 28.45 96.45 12.48
N ALA A 4 27.15 96.22 12.71
CA ALA A 4 26.25 95.38 11.91
C ALA A 4 26.47 93.88 12.10
N VAL A 5 25.52 93.20 12.76
CA VAL A 5 25.03 91.88 12.34
C VAL A 5 23.54 91.81 12.68
N SER A 6 22.76 92.15 11.66
CA SER A 6 21.34 91.91 11.50
C SER A 6 21.07 90.42 11.34
N ASP A 7 19.98 89.97 11.97
CA ASP A 7 19.06 88.94 11.49
C ASP A 7 19.64 87.58 11.05
N LEU A 8 19.59 86.61 11.97
CA LEU A 8 19.59 85.19 11.62
C LEU A 8 18.13 84.68 11.52
N PRO A 9 17.76 83.99 10.44
CA PRO A 9 16.37 83.67 10.12
C PRO A 9 15.85 82.50 10.95
N THR A 10 14.60 82.64 11.42
CA THR A 10 13.78 81.57 11.97
C THR A 10 13.61 80.46 10.93
N SER A 11 14.29 79.33 11.11
CA SER A 11 14.12 78.14 10.27
C SER A 11 12.74 77.53 10.53
N GLN A 12 11.75 77.93 9.74
CA GLN A 12 10.45 77.26 9.70
C GLN A 12 10.61 75.94 8.94
N THR A 13 10.64 74.84 9.69
CA THR A 13 10.62 73.50 9.10
C THR A 13 9.33 73.28 8.30
N PRO A 14 9.39 72.83 7.04
CA PRO A 14 8.19 72.52 6.26
C PRO A 14 7.49 71.30 6.87
N LYS A 15 6.25 71.49 7.36
CA LYS A 15 5.34 70.39 7.72
C LYS A 15 5.02 69.61 6.44
N MET A 16 5.73 68.51 6.18
CA MET A 16 5.29 67.51 5.21
C MET A 16 3.94 66.96 5.65
N LYS A 17 2.88 67.32 4.92
CA LYS A 17 1.58 66.67 5.02
C LYS A 17 1.73 65.24 4.51
N MET A 18 1.94 64.31 5.44
CA MET A 18 1.91 62.88 5.17
C MET A 18 0.50 62.51 4.67
N GLY A 19 0.33 62.43 3.36
CA GLY A 19 -0.91 61.93 2.75
C GLY A 19 -1.16 60.51 3.23
N LYS A 20 -2.25 60.30 3.97
CA LYS A 20 -2.73 58.97 4.34
C LYS A 20 -3.07 58.20 3.05
N LYS A 21 -2.11 57.45 2.51
CA LYS A 21 -2.40 56.40 1.54
C LYS A 21 -3.19 55.33 2.30
N GLY A 22 -4.51 55.31 2.11
CA GLY A 22 -5.39 54.35 2.76
C GLY A 22 -4.91 52.92 2.49
N ALA A 23 -4.69 52.15 3.56
CA ALA A 23 -4.42 50.72 3.44
C ALA A 23 -5.58 50.07 2.67
N ARG A 24 -5.29 49.49 1.49
CA ARG A 24 -6.27 48.69 0.76
C ARG A 24 -6.69 47.54 1.67
N LYS A 25 -7.95 47.51 2.09
CA LYS A 25 -8.54 46.38 2.81
C LYS A 25 -8.39 45.14 1.93
N GLN A 26 -7.57 44.18 2.35
CA GLN A 26 -7.52 42.86 1.73
C GLN A 26 -8.86 42.18 2.03
N LYS A 27 -9.55 41.73 0.98
CA LYS A 27 -10.75 40.91 1.14
C LYS A 27 -10.28 39.54 1.64
N GLY A 28 -10.66 39.19 2.86
CA GLY A 28 -10.43 37.85 3.42
C GLY A 28 -11.35 36.81 2.77
N PHE A 29 -10.95 35.55 2.89
CA PHE A 29 -11.76 34.39 2.46
C PHE A 29 -13.08 34.37 3.23
N THR A 30 -14.20 34.23 2.54
CA THR A 30 -15.50 34.04 3.19
C THR A 30 -15.74 32.57 3.53
N LEU A 31 -16.58 32.30 4.52
CA LEU A 31 -17.00 30.95 4.90
C LEU A 31 -17.64 30.21 3.71
N VAL A 32 -18.37 30.96 2.87
CA VAL A 32 -19.04 30.43 1.68
C VAL A 32 -18.04 29.91 0.65
N GLU A 33 -16.93 30.61 0.41
CA GLU A 33 -15.89 30.15 -0.52
C GLU A 33 -15.25 28.85 -0.05
N LEU A 34 -15.05 28.68 1.26
CA LEU A 34 -14.55 27.41 1.81
C LEU A 34 -15.55 26.26 1.58
N ILE A 35 -16.85 26.50 1.79
CA ILE A 35 -17.89 25.48 1.59
C ILE A 35 -17.95 25.04 0.13
N ILE A 36 -17.90 25.98 -0.82
CA ILE A 36 -17.94 25.66 -2.25
C ILE A 36 -16.72 24.82 -2.65
N VAL A 37 -15.53 25.15 -2.14
CA VAL A 37 -14.31 24.36 -2.41
C VAL A 37 -14.44 22.94 -1.86
N MET A 38 -14.92 22.77 -0.63
CA MET A 38 -15.14 21.45 -0.05
C MET A 38 -16.20 20.65 -0.83
N ALA A 39 -17.25 21.31 -1.32
CA ALA A 39 -18.25 20.69 -2.16
C ALA A 39 -17.66 20.17 -3.49
N VAL A 40 -16.82 20.96 -4.16
CA VAL A 40 -16.14 20.52 -5.40
C VAL A 40 -15.16 19.38 -5.11
N ILE A 41 -14.37 19.44 -4.03
CA ILE A 41 -13.45 18.36 -3.65
C ILE A 41 -14.21 17.06 -3.36
N ALA A 42 -15.35 17.12 -2.67
CA ALA A 42 -16.16 15.94 -2.37
C ALA A 42 -16.67 15.26 -3.65
N ILE A 43 -17.12 16.04 -4.65
CA ILE A 43 -17.56 15.52 -5.95
C ILE A 43 -16.38 14.85 -6.68
N LEU A 44 -15.21 15.49 -6.71
CA LEU A 44 -14.02 14.92 -7.33
C LEU A 44 -13.58 13.61 -6.65
N MET A 45 -13.56 13.58 -5.32
CA MET A 45 -13.22 12.37 -4.57
C MET A 45 -14.20 11.23 -4.86
N PHE A 46 -15.50 11.50 -4.95
CA PHE A 46 -16.51 10.49 -5.26
C PHE A 46 -16.28 9.84 -6.63
N VAL A 47 -15.88 10.61 -7.64
CA VAL A 47 -15.59 10.09 -8.99
C VAL A 47 -14.28 9.28 -9.02
N LEU A 48 -13.27 9.67 -8.25
CA LEU A 48 -11.94 9.06 -8.28
C LEU A 48 -11.83 7.79 -7.42
N MET A 49 -12.52 7.72 -6.29
CA MET A 49 -12.39 6.61 -5.31
C MET A 49 -12.59 5.19 -5.87
N PRO A 50 -13.62 4.88 -6.71
CA PRO A 50 -13.89 3.50 -7.11
C PRO A 50 -12.74 2.83 -7.88
N GLY A 51 -11.99 3.60 -8.68
CA GLY A 51 -10.86 3.05 -9.45
C GLY A 51 -9.63 2.70 -8.60
N LEU A 52 -9.45 3.37 -7.46
CA LEU A 52 -8.31 3.11 -6.56
C LEU A 52 -8.45 1.78 -5.81
N PHE A 53 -9.67 1.38 -5.47
CA PHE A 53 -9.90 0.13 -4.73
C PHE A 53 -9.69 -1.12 -5.59
N GLN A 54 -10.14 -1.09 -6.85
CA GLN A 54 -9.90 -2.20 -7.80
C GLN A 54 -8.40 -2.41 -8.05
N SER A 55 -7.65 -1.32 -8.26
CA SER A 55 -6.20 -1.37 -8.48
C SER A 55 -5.43 -1.97 -7.30
N LYS A 56 -5.92 -1.77 -6.07
CA LYS A 56 -5.31 -2.31 -4.85
C LYS A 56 -5.50 -3.82 -4.76
N GLU A 57 -6.69 -4.31 -5.10
CA GLU A 57 -6.99 -5.75 -5.05
C GLU A 57 -6.21 -6.52 -6.13
N ASP A 58 -6.14 -5.99 -7.35
CA ASP A 58 -5.34 -6.58 -8.44
C ASP A 58 -3.86 -6.72 -8.06
N ALA A 59 -3.29 -5.69 -7.41
CA ALA A 59 -1.92 -5.72 -6.93
C ALA A 59 -1.70 -6.83 -5.88
N LYS A 60 -2.66 -7.00 -4.94
CA LYS A 60 -2.62 -8.11 -3.97
C LYS A 60 -2.65 -9.45 -4.69
N ILE A 61 -3.52 -9.63 -5.70
CA ILE A 61 -3.62 -10.88 -6.47
C ILE A 61 -2.29 -11.24 -7.16
N GLN A 62 -1.57 -10.27 -7.70
CA GLN A 62 -0.23 -10.53 -8.27
C GLN A 62 0.77 -10.97 -7.19
N GLY A 63 0.69 -10.38 -6.00
CA GLY A 63 1.47 -10.83 -4.84
C GLY A 63 1.11 -12.26 -4.40
N VAL A 64 -0.18 -12.59 -4.34
CA VAL A 64 -0.67 -13.97 -4.07
C VAL A 64 -0.09 -14.94 -5.09
N LYS A 65 -0.18 -14.61 -6.39
CA LYS A 65 0.38 -15.46 -7.47
C LYS A 65 1.88 -15.65 -7.30
N THR A 66 2.61 -14.61 -6.92
CA THR A 66 4.06 -14.68 -6.70
C THR A 66 4.38 -15.63 -5.56
N GLN A 67 3.74 -15.46 -4.40
CA GLN A 67 3.94 -16.34 -3.25
C GLN A 67 3.59 -17.79 -3.61
N LEU A 68 2.42 -18.03 -4.22
CA LEU A 68 1.91 -19.37 -4.54
C LEU A 68 2.67 -20.07 -5.68
N LEU A 69 3.13 -19.36 -6.70
CA LEU A 69 3.79 -19.97 -7.86
C LEU A 69 5.31 -19.97 -7.78
N LYS A 70 5.91 -19.15 -6.93
CA LYS A 70 7.38 -18.99 -6.84
C LYS A 70 7.89 -19.29 -5.45
N ASP A 71 7.41 -18.57 -4.44
CA ASP A 71 8.03 -18.60 -3.10
C ASP A 71 7.79 -19.92 -2.39
N PHE A 72 6.54 -20.41 -2.34
CA PHE A 72 6.21 -21.70 -1.73
C PHE A 72 6.93 -22.87 -2.41
N PRO A 73 6.80 -23.10 -3.73
CA PRO A 73 7.51 -24.21 -4.37
C PRO A 73 9.03 -24.07 -4.27
N GLY A 74 9.58 -22.86 -4.36
CA GLY A 74 11.02 -22.63 -4.20
C GLY A 74 11.53 -22.96 -2.79
N GLY A 75 10.81 -22.54 -1.76
CA GLY A 75 11.13 -22.86 -0.36
C GLY A 75 11.01 -24.35 -0.05
N ILE A 76 9.96 -24.99 -0.57
CA ILE A 76 9.76 -26.44 -0.42
C ILE A 76 10.90 -27.20 -1.11
N THR A 77 11.18 -26.94 -2.39
CA THR A 77 12.26 -27.60 -3.12
C THR A 77 13.60 -27.40 -2.43
N ARG A 78 13.91 -26.19 -1.93
CA ARG A 78 15.16 -25.96 -1.17
C ARG A 78 15.30 -26.88 0.04
N LEU A 79 14.23 -27.08 0.82
CA LEU A 79 14.28 -27.97 1.98
C LEU A 79 14.36 -29.44 1.56
N VAL A 80 13.66 -29.82 0.49
CA VAL A 80 13.69 -31.17 -0.07
C VAL A 80 15.09 -31.51 -0.61
N THR A 81 15.73 -30.63 -1.39
CA THR A 81 17.08 -30.85 -1.92
C THR A 81 18.13 -31.01 -0.81
N MET A 82 18.00 -30.28 0.29
CA MET A 82 18.94 -30.36 1.41
C MET A 82 18.76 -31.60 2.28
N THR A 83 17.53 -32.09 2.41
CA THR A 83 17.19 -33.17 3.37
C THR A 83 16.86 -34.50 2.69
N ASN A 84 16.67 -34.50 1.38
CA ASN A 84 16.10 -35.59 0.57
C ASN A 84 14.78 -36.14 1.14
N LYS A 85 14.03 -35.32 1.88
CA LYS A 85 12.83 -35.74 2.61
C LYS A 85 11.73 -34.69 2.51
N CYS A 86 10.54 -35.15 2.11
CA CYS A 86 9.30 -34.38 2.17
C CYS A 86 8.41 -34.95 3.29
N THR A 87 8.64 -34.49 4.53
CA THR A 87 7.92 -34.96 5.72
C THR A 87 7.51 -33.79 6.59
N ASN A 88 6.66 -34.07 7.58
CA ASN A 88 6.13 -33.08 8.51
C ASN A 88 7.18 -32.57 9.51
N THR A 89 8.37 -33.17 9.50
CA THR A 89 9.53 -32.73 10.28
C THR A 89 10.49 -31.89 9.45
N THR A 90 10.50 -32.04 8.12
CA THR A 90 11.40 -31.28 7.22
C THR A 90 10.72 -30.08 6.62
N ILE A 91 9.47 -30.23 6.17
CA ILE A 91 8.65 -29.15 5.64
C ILE A 91 7.71 -28.68 6.75
N THR A 92 8.18 -27.68 7.48
CA THR A 92 7.43 -27.03 8.57
C THR A 92 7.41 -25.53 8.31
N TYR A 93 6.42 -24.85 8.88
CA TYR A 93 6.33 -23.39 8.83
C TYR A 93 7.64 -22.74 9.28
N ASP A 94 8.15 -23.12 10.46
CA ASP A 94 9.34 -22.50 11.05
C ASP A 94 10.57 -22.68 10.15
N LYS A 95 10.78 -23.87 9.59
CA LYS A 95 11.92 -24.14 8.69
C LYS A 95 11.83 -23.37 7.38
N LEU A 96 10.63 -23.12 6.85
CA LEU A 96 10.46 -22.33 5.64
C LEU A 96 10.75 -20.84 5.92
N VAL A 97 10.25 -20.32 7.04
CA VAL A 97 10.47 -18.92 7.45
C VAL A 97 11.93 -18.66 7.82
N GLU A 98 12.59 -19.56 8.56
CA GLU A 98 14.03 -19.49 8.86
C GLU A 98 14.88 -19.39 7.58
N ARG A 99 14.38 -19.96 6.47
CA ARG A 99 15.06 -19.95 5.16
C ARG A 99 14.64 -18.80 4.26
N GLY A 100 13.94 -17.81 4.80
CA GLY A 100 13.61 -16.56 4.12
C GLY A 100 12.23 -16.51 3.48
N MET A 101 11.34 -17.47 3.75
CA MET A 101 9.94 -17.35 3.35
C MET A 101 9.24 -16.28 4.20
N GLN A 102 8.36 -15.50 3.57
CA GLN A 102 7.56 -14.52 4.28
C GLN A 102 6.63 -15.20 5.30
N PRO A 103 6.58 -14.74 6.55
CA PRO A 103 5.80 -15.38 7.62
C PRO A 103 4.29 -15.25 7.44
N GLU A 104 3.84 -14.30 6.61
CA GLU A 104 2.45 -13.93 6.40
C GLU A 104 2.10 -13.87 4.91
N THR A 105 0.81 -13.99 4.61
CA THR A 105 0.25 -13.74 3.29
C THR A 105 0.28 -12.25 2.94
N VAL A 106 -0.04 -11.88 1.70
CA VAL A 106 -0.21 -10.47 1.31
C VAL A 106 -1.34 -9.76 2.05
N PHE A 107 -2.18 -10.52 2.76
CA PHE A 107 -3.28 -10.06 3.59
C PHE A 107 -2.90 -9.95 5.08
N GLY A 108 -1.64 -10.20 5.45
CA GLY A 108 -1.16 -10.14 6.83
C GLY A 108 -1.65 -11.31 7.70
N GLN A 109 -2.07 -12.41 7.08
CA GLN A 109 -2.54 -13.61 7.80
C GLN A 109 -1.46 -14.70 7.78
N LYS A 110 -1.38 -15.49 8.85
CA LYS A 110 -0.45 -16.62 8.92
C LYS A 110 -0.96 -17.79 8.06
N TRP A 111 -0.14 -18.24 7.12
CA TRP A 111 -0.39 -19.47 6.35
C TRP A 111 0.10 -20.70 7.11
N THR A 112 -0.38 -21.88 6.72
CA THR A 112 0.06 -23.17 7.30
C THR A 112 0.56 -24.10 6.21
N VAL A 113 1.44 -25.03 6.60
CA VAL A 113 1.90 -26.12 5.72
C VAL A 113 1.78 -27.44 6.44
N THR A 114 1.27 -28.44 5.74
CA THR A 114 1.22 -29.82 6.20
C THR A 114 1.77 -30.75 5.13
N THR A 115 2.27 -31.90 5.53
CA THR A 115 2.61 -32.98 4.60
C THR A 115 1.84 -34.21 5.03
N ALA A 116 0.93 -34.68 4.20
CA ALA A 116 0.38 -36.02 4.32
C ALA A 116 1.21 -36.91 3.38
N GLY A 117 1.62 -38.10 3.82
CA GLY A 117 2.51 -38.98 3.05
C GLY A 117 2.12 -39.08 1.56
N GLY A 118 3.11 -39.11 0.67
CA GLY A 118 2.88 -39.03 -0.78
C GLY A 118 3.72 -38.00 -1.53
N ASN A 119 4.83 -37.53 -0.94
CA ASN A 119 5.77 -36.57 -1.54
C ASN A 119 5.11 -35.24 -1.94
N THR A 120 4.16 -34.78 -1.13
CA THR A 120 3.48 -33.49 -1.32
C THR A 120 3.48 -32.67 -0.04
N ALA A 121 3.60 -31.36 -0.21
CA ALA A 121 3.43 -30.37 0.84
C ALA A 121 2.22 -29.51 0.51
N THR A 122 1.25 -29.48 1.42
CA THR A 122 -0.01 -28.76 1.27
C THR A 122 0.04 -27.46 2.05
N VAL A 123 -0.03 -26.34 1.35
CA VAL A 123 -0.10 -25.00 1.93
C VAL A 123 -1.55 -24.57 1.99
N THR A 124 -2.00 -24.13 3.16
CA THR A 124 -3.27 -23.42 3.34
C THR A 124 -2.99 -21.93 3.46
N TYR A 125 -3.49 -21.17 2.49
CA TYR A 125 -3.24 -19.75 2.33
C TYR A 125 -4.54 -18.97 2.58
N PRO A 126 -4.66 -18.25 3.71
CA PRO A 126 -5.81 -17.39 3.98
C PRO A 126 -5.94 -16.26 2.96
N LEU A 127 -7.18 -15.97 2.57
CA LEU A 127 -7.55 -14.90 1.65
C LEU A 127 -8.42 -13.88 2.39
N ASP A 128 -8.24 -12.60 2.06
CA ASP A 128 -9.07 -11.49 2.51
C ASP A 128 -9.38 -10.62 1.28
N LEU A 129 -10.25 -11.16 0.43
CA LEU A 129 -10.66 -10.60 -0.85
C LEU A 129 -12.00 -9.91 -0.70
N ASP A 130 -12.13 -8.76 -1.36
CA ASP A 130 -13.39 -8.02 -1.42
C ASP A 130 -14.30 -8.66 -2.50
N ASP A 131 -13.71 -9.15 -3.61
CA ASP A 131 -14.40 -9.94 -4.64
C ASP A 131 -14.15 -11.47 -4.49
N PRO A 132 -15.17 -12.26 -4.10
CA PRO A 132 -15.02 -13.71 -3.96
C PRO A 132 -14.80 -14.44 -5.30
N ALA A 133 -15.10 -13.83 -6.45
CA ALA A 133 -14.84 -14.43 -7.76
C ALA A 133 -13.34 -14.64 -8.01
N LEU A 134 -12.50 -13.74 -7.47
CA LEU A 134 -11.04 -13.80 -7.61
C LEU A 134 -10.44 -15.07 -6.98
N ALA A 135 -11.07 -15.66 -5.95
CA ALA A 135 -10.64 -16.93 -5.39
C ALA A 135 -10.82 -18.10 -6.38
N THR A 136 -11.83 -18.02 -7.26
CA THR A 136 -12.06 -18.99 -8.34
C THR A 136 -11.05 -18.78 -9.47
N ASP A 137 -10.76 -17.53 -9.82
CA ASP A 137 -9.76 -17.20 -10.85
C ASP A 137 -8.35 -17.61 -10.41
N LEU A 138 -7.99 -17.39 -9.15
CA LEU A 138 -6.73 -17.88 -8.56
C LEU A 138 -6.63 -19.40 -8.66
N LYS A 139 -7.69 -20.13 -8.30
CA LYS A 139 -7.71 -21.60 -8.44
C LYS A 139 -7.47 -22.01 -9.90
N THR A 140 -8.14 -21.36 -10.84
CA THR A 140 -7.98 -21.63 -12.27
C THR A 140 -6.54 -21.38 -12.71
N ALA A 141 -5.94 -20.26 -12.31
CA ALA A 141 -4.57 -19.90 -12.67
C ALA A 141 -3.51 -20.85 -12.08
N LEU A 142 -3.76 -21.43 -10.90
CA LEU A 142 -2.84 -22.38 -10.25
C LEU A 142 -3.03 -23.82 -10.75
N THR A 143 -4.20 -24.14 -11.29
CA THR A 143 -4.49 -25.51 -11.77
C THR A 143 -3.63 -25.84 -12.98
N GLY A 144 -2.84 -26.91 -12.87
CA GLY A 144 -1.90 -27.31 -13.92
C GLY A 144 -0.57 -26.55 -13.93
N ALA A 145 -0.37 -25.60 -13.01
CA ALA A 145 0.91 -24.90 -12.88
C ALA A 145 2.04 -25.87 -12.47
N PRO A 146 3.30 -25.57 -12.85
CA PRO A 146 4.45 -26.37 -12.43
C PRO A 146 4.51 -26.55 -10.92
N ASN A 147 4.92 -27.74 -10.48
CA ASN A 147 5.00 -28.14 -9.07
C ASN A 147 3.65 -28.18 -8.32
N VAL A 148 2.53 -27.69 -8.88
CA VAL A 148 1.20 -27.77 -8.26
C VAL A 148 0.53 -29.10 -8.59
N LYS A 149 0.22 -29.90 -7.58
CA LYS A 149 -0.47 -31.20 -7.69
C LYS A 149 -1.98 -31.05 -7.68
N SER A 150 -2.52 -30.23 -6.80
CA SER A 150 -3.95 -29.95 -6.70
C SER A 150 -4.19 -28.60 -6.04
N VAL A 151 -5.36 -28.02 -6.34
CA VAL A 151 -5.78 -26.73 -5.79
C VAL A 151 -7.26 -26.81 -5.43
N THR A 152 -7.58 -26.33 -4.23
CA THR A 152 -8.96 -26.08 -3.83
C THR A 152 -9.05 -24.65 -3.32
N SER A 153 -10.19 -23.99 -3.52
CA SER A 153 -10.41 -22.63 -3.05
C SER A 153 -11.80 -22.50 -2.44
N THR A 154 -11.89 -21.55 -1.51
CA THR A 154 -13.11 -21.00 -0.91
C THR A 154 -12.95 -19.48 -0.89
N ALA A 155 -13.98 -18.74 -0.49
CA ALA A 155 -13.87 -17.28 -0.35
C ALA A 155 -12.81 -16.86 0.70
N ALA A 156 -12.54 -17.69 1.71
CA ALA A 156 -11.66 -17.35 2.83
C ALA A 156 -10.23 -17.91 2.72
N GLN A 157 -9.99 -18.87 1.82
CA GLN A 157 -8.68 -19.52 1.69
C GLN A 157 -8.51 -20.26 0.37
N ILE A 158 -7.25 -20.41 -0.03
CA ILE A 158 -6.80 -21.29 -1.11
C ILE A 158 -5.84 -22.33 -0.54
N VAL A 159 -6.08 -23.59 -0.87
CA VAL A 159 -5.26 -24.72 -0.42
C VAL A 159 -4.59 -25.35 -1.63
N VAL A 160 -3.26 -25.33 -1.62
CA VAL A 160 -2.42 -25.77 -2.74
C VAL A 160 -1.53 -26.91 -2.28
N ALA A 161 -1.64 -28.07 -2.92
CA ALA A 161 -0.69 -29.16 -2.73
C ALA A 161 0.43 -29.05 -3.76
N TYR A 162 1.66 -28.90 -3.28
CA TYR A 162 2.87 -28.88 -4.09
C TYR A 162 3.52 -30.26 -4.12
N ARG A 163 4.09 -30.63 -5.26
CA ARG A 163 4.98 -31.79 -5.36
C ARG A 163 6.34 -31.40 -4.76
N CYS A 164 6.86 -32.24 -3.89
CA CYS A 164 8.22 -32.13 -3.38
C CYS A 164 9.19 -32.71 -4.41
N ASN A 165 9.61 -31.90 -5.37
CA ASN A 165 10.60 -32.27 -6.39
C ASN A 165 11.95 -31.64 -6.08
#